data_AF-W2KKZ1-F1
#
_entry.id   AF-W2KKZ1-F1
#
_cell.length_a   1.000
_cell.length_b   1.000
_cell.length_c   1.000
_cell.angle_alpha   90.00
_cell.angle_beta   90.00
_cell.angle_gamma   90.00
#
_symmetry.space_group_name_H-M   'P 1'
#
loop_
_entity.id
_entity.type
_entity.pdbx_description
1 polymer ?
#
loop_
_entity_poly.entity_id
_entity_poly.type
_entity_poly.pdbx_seq_one_letter_code
_entity_poly.pdbx_strand_id
1 'polypeptide(L)'
;MIDTFRTNFDDAFLAKMFVNAKEIPAMEQLATKLQADQLQRWLANRDTPDDIFRALKLNAAVDDVLANPLLNTWATYLEDFNAKFPRSKVSMIDTFREFFGDKALVKMLVAAKEVASTKKIAMDLETSLINKWILTKKTPTIVSKSLGTDEGSAKLLKSYTTLYMKTYGG
;
A
#
# COMPACT_ATOMS: atom_id res chain seq x y z
N MET A 1 -0.95 26.38 -11.66
CA MET A 1 -0.91 26.61 -10.20
C MET A 1 -0.08 25.53 -9.50
N ILE A 2 -0.35 24.24 -9.75
CA ILE A 2 0.46 23.16 -9.15
C ILE A 2 1.93 23.18 -9.55
N ASP A 3 2.25 23.55 -10.80
CA ASP A 3 3.64 23.62 -11.27
C ASP A 3 4.47 24.68 -10.53
N THR A 4 3.86 25.79 -10.11
CA THR A 4 4.53 26.85 -9.33
C THR A 4 4.95 26.38 -7.94
N PHE A 5 4.13 25.54 -7.30
CA PHE A 5 4.44 24.97 -5.99
C PHE A 5 5.58 23.94 -6.08
N ARG A 6 5.59 23.10 -7.12
CA ARG A 6 6.60 22.05 -7.31
C ARG A 6 8.01 22.60 -7.54
N THR A 7 8.15 23.82 -8.06
CA THR A 7 9.48 24.47 -8.16
C THR A 7 10.17 24.57 -6.81
N ASN A 8 9.42 24.58 -5.70
CA ASN A 8 9.94 24.80 -4.36
C ASN A 8 9.63 23.67 -3.36
N PHE A 9 8.78 22.70 -3.71
CA PHE A 9 8.29 21.67 -2.79
C PHE A 9 8.21 20.28 -3.44
N ASP A 10 8.57 19.25 -2.67
CA ASP A 10 8.47 17.85 -3.10
C ASP A 10 7.02 17.32 -3.05
N ASP A 11 6.77 16.20 -3.75
CA ASP A 11 5.43 15.62 -3.86
C ASP A 11 4.84 15.22 -2.50
N ALA A 12 5.66 14.69 -1.59
CA ALA A 12 5.22 14.34 -0.23
C ALA A 12 4.73 15.56 0.55
N PHE A 13 5.46 16.67 0.48
CA PHE A 13 5.09 17.91 1.14
C PHE A 13 3.78 18.47 0.57
N LEU A 14 3.66 18.54 -0.76
CA LEU A 14 2.45 19.05 -1.41
C LEU A 14 1.24 18.19 -1.12
N ALA A 15 1.36 16.86 -1.23
CA ALA A 15 0.27 15.95 -0.92
C ALA A 15 -0.20 16.12 0.54
N LYS A 16 0.75 16.25 1.48
CA LYS A 16 0.44 16.48 2.91
C LYS A 16 -0.23 17.83 3.14
N MET A 17 0.24 18.87 2.46
CA MET A 17 -0.37 20.21 2.52
C MET A 17 -1.83 20.16 2.05
N PHE A 18 -2.11 19.47 0.94
CA PHE A 18 -3.48 19.37 0.43
C PHE A 18 -4.38 18.53 1.33
N VAL A 19 -3.88 17.42 1.89
CA VAL A 19 -4.63 16.63 2.88
C VAL A 19 -4.98 17.48 4.09
N ASN A 20 -4.03 18.21 4.67
CA ASN A 20 -4.30 19.07 5.82
C ASN A 20 -5.25 20.23 5.48
N ALA A 21 -5.13 20.81 4.29
CA ALA A 21 -5.98 21.93 3.85
C ALA A 21 -7.44 21.50 3.59
N LYS A 22 -7.71 20.22 3.31
CA LYS A 22 -9.07 19.68 3.19
C LYS A 22 -9.84 19.73 4.50
N GLU A 23 -9.17 19.66 5.64
CA GLU A 23 -9.78 19.76 6.97
C GLU A 23 -10.20 21.20 7.32
N ILE A 24 -9.84 22.18 6.49
CA ILE A 24 -10.20 23.60 6.67
C ILE A 24 -11.37 23.91 5.74
N PRO A 25 -12.59 24.19 6.25
CA PRO A 25 -13.78 24.36 5.40
C PRO A 25 -13.62 25.42 4.29
N ALA A 26 -12.92 26.52 4.56
CA ALA A 26 -12.67 27.57 3.57
C ALA A 26 -11.72 27.15 2.43
N MET A 27 -10.92 26.11 2.63
CA MET A 27 -9.90 25.63 1.68
C MET A 27 -10.26 24.30 1.05
N GLU A 28 -11.27 23.59 1.54
CA GLU A 28 -11.65 22.24 1.13
C GLU A 28 -11.78 22.09 -0.38
N GLN A 29 -12.54 22.99 -1.02
CA GLN A 29 -12.78 22.94 -2.46
C GLN A 29 -11.48 23.14 -3.27
N LEU A 30 -10.66 24.11 -2.86
CA LEU A 30 -9.39 24.40 -3.53
C LEU A 30 -8.38 23.25 -3.33
N ALA A 31 -8.25 22.75 -2.10
CA ALA A 31 -7.36 21.64 -1.77
C ALA A 31 -7.76 20.35 -2.51
N THR A 32 -9.06 20.07 -2.63
CA THR A 32 -9.59 18.95 -3.42
C THR A 32 -9.23 19.09 -4.89
N LYS A 33 -9.40 20.28 -5.47
CA LYS A 33 -9.01 20.54 -6.86
C LYS A 33 -7.50 20.38 -7.07
N LEU A 34 -6.69 20.93 -6.18
CA LEU A 34 -5.22 20.83 -6.28
C LEU A 34 -4.72 19.39 -6.13
N GLN A 35 -5.32 18.60 -5.24
CA GLN A 35 -5.01 17.17 -5.13
C GLN A 35 -5.43 16.42 -6.40
N ALA A 36 -6.60 16.69 -6.97
CA ALA A 36 -7.01 16.09 -8.24
C ALA A 36 -6.05 16.45 -9.39
N ASP A 37 -5.63 17.72 -9.48
CA ASP A 37 -4.62 18.17 -10.45
C ASP A 37 -3.28 17.44 -10.25
N GLN A 38 -2.89 17.16 -9.00
CA GLN A 38 -1.68 16.37 -8.68
C GLN A 38 -1.77 14.95 -9.24
N LEU A 39 -2.88 14.25 -8.97
CA LEU A 39 -3.12 12.89 -9.43
C LEU A 39 -3.13 12.81 -10.97
N GLN A 40 -3.85 13.74 -11.62
CA GLN A 40 -3.90 13.81 -13.08
C GLN A 40 -2.54 14.07 -13.70
N ARG A 41 -1.71 14.89 -13.05
CA ARG A 41 -0.34 15.17 -13.50
C ARG A 41 0.54 13.92 -13.42
N TRP A 42 0.55 13.21 -12.28
CA TRP A 42 1.28 11.94 -12.17
C TRP A 42 0.82 10.95 -13.24
N LEU A 43 -0.49 10.87 -13.48
CA LEU A 43 -1.09 9.99 -14.47
C LEU A 43 -0.76 10.39 -15.93
N ALA A 44 -0.59 11.69 -16.19
CA ALA A 44 -0.17 12.22 -17.50
C ALA A 44 1.32 11.94 -17.78
N ASN A 45 2.17 12.05 -16.76
CA ASN A 45 3.60 11.70 -16.85
C ASN A 45 3.85 10.19 -16.91
N ARG A 46 2.83 9.38 -16.58
CA ARG A 46 2.92 7.92 -16.43
C ARG A 46 3.88 7.50 -15.31
N ASP A 47 3.95 8.30 -14.25
CA ASP A 47 4.68 7.94 -13.05
C ASP A 47 4.11 6.60 -12.52
N THR A 48 4.95 5.63 -12.15
CA THR A 48 4.42 4.34 -11.70
C THR A 48 3.85 4.46 -10.28
N PRO A 49 2.88 3.60 -9.88
CA PRO A 49 2.43 3.59 -8.50
C PRO A 49 3.57 3.39 -7.51
N ASP A 50 4.59 2.59 -7.84
CA ASP A 50 5.75 2.38 -6.98
C ASP A 50 6.63 3.63 -6.87
N ASP A 51 6.81 4.38 -7.96
CA ASP A 51 7.54 5.64 -7.94
C ASP A 51 6.80 6.71 -7.11
N ILE A 52 5.48 6.81 -7.24
CA ILE A 52 4.67 7.71 -6.41
C ILE A 52 4.67 7.27 -4.95
N PHE A 53 4.65 5.97 -4.66
CA PHE A 53 4.78 5.45 -3.30
C PHE A 53 6.07 5.94 -2.63
N ARG A 54 7.19 5.86 -3.37
CA ARG A 54 8.50 6.37 -2.94
C ARG A 54 8.52 7.90 -2.84
N ALA A 55 7.95 8.60 -3.81
CA ALA A 55 7.90 10.07 -3.84
C ALA A 55 7.10 10.65 -2.67
N LEU A 56 6.05 9.94 -2.23
CA LEU A 56 5.28 10.26 -1.03
C LEU A 56 5.93 9.79 0.27
N LYS A 57 7.12 9.18 0.19
CA LYS A 57 7.92 8.68 1.33
C LYS A 57 7.18 7.63 2.16
N LEU A 58 6.25 6.90 1.54
CA LEU A 58 5.48 5.83 2.19
C LEU A 58 6.33 4.59 2.48
N ASN A 59 7.48 4.46 1.81
CA ASN A 59 8.45 3.39 2.02
C ASN A 59 9.41 3.64 3.21
N ALA A 60 9.28 4.76 3.94
CA ALA A 60 10.22 5.13 4.99
C ALA A 60 10.13 4.27 6.25
N ALA A 61 8.92 3.83 6.63
CA ALA A 61 8.68 3.01 7.81
C ALA A 61 7.50 2.06 7.57
N VAL A 62 7.75 0.75 7.66
CA VAL A 62 6.71 -0.27 7.47
C VAL A 62 5.61 -0.16 8.53
N ASP A 63 5.97 0.10 9.79
CA ASP A 63 5.05 0.07 10.92
C ASP A 63 4.00 1.21 10.88
N ASP A 64 4.35 2.35 10.25
CA ASP A 64 3.50 3.54 10.22
C ASP A 64 2.71 3.69 8.90
N VAL A 65 3.02 2.88 7.88
CA VAL A 65 2.49 3.08 6.52
C VAL A 65 0.96 3.07 6.48
N LEU A 66 0.31 2.19 7.26
CA LEU A 66 -1.14 2.07 7.31
C LEU A 66 -1.83 3.23 8.04
N ALA A 67 -1.11 3.93 8.90
CA ALA A 67 -1.60 5.12 9.60
C ALA A 67 -1.25 6.42 8.86
N ASN A 68 -0.40 6.35 7.83
CA ASN A 68 0.04 7.53 7.10
C ASN A 68 -1.12 8.09 6.24
N PRO A 69 -1.53 9.35 6.44
CA PRO A 69 -2.65 9.92 5.69
C PRO A 69 -2.41 10.00 4.18
N LEU A 70 -1.13 10.00 3.74
CA LEU A 70 -0.78 9.97 2.31
C LEU A 70 -1.04 8.61 1.65
N LEU A 71 -1.25 7.54 2.42
CA LEU A 71 -1.56 6.23 1.87
C LEU A 71 -2.88 6.27 1.09
N ASN A 72 -3.88 7.04 1.55
CA ASN A 72 -5.15 7.20 0.85
C ASN A 72 -4.97 7.93 -0.49
N THR A 73 -4.16 8.99 -0.51
CA THR A 73 -3.83 9.70 -1.76
C THR A 73 -3.15 8.78 -2.76
N TRP A 74 -2.21 7.95 -2.30
CA TRP A 74 -1.56 6.97 -3.15
C TRP A 74 -2.50 5.86 -3.61
N ALA A 75 -3.40 5.37 -2.74
CA ALA A 75 -4.37 4.32 -3.09
C ALA A 75 -5.34 4.80 -4.19
N THR A 76 -5.85 6.04 -4.10
CA THR A 76 -6.64 6.64 -5.19
C THR A 76 -5.84 6.71 -6.48
N TYR A 77 -4.57 7.11 -6.42
CA TYR A 77 -3.71 7.14 -7.60
C TYR A 77 -3.47 5.76 -8.21
N LEU A 78 -3.27 4.74 -7.37
CA LEU A 78 -3.12 3.34 -7.80
C LEU A 78 -4.36 2.86 -8.57
N GLU A 79 -5.56 3.18 -8.09
CA GLU A 79 -6.82 2.86 -8.77
C GLU A 79 -6.92 3.55 -10.15
N ASP A 80 -6.66 4.85 -10.21
CA ASP A 80 -6.66 5.63 -11.45
C ASP A 80 -5.63 5.10 -12.46
N PHE A 81 -4.43 4.77 -11.99
CA PHE A 81 -3.36 4.20 -12.82
C PHE A 81 -3.78 2.84 -13.38
N ASN A 82 -4.32 1.96 -12.55
CA ASN A 82 -4.75 0.61 -12.94
C ASN A 82 -5.95 0.62 -13.90
N ALA A 83 -6.84 1.62 -13.78
CA ALA A 83 -7.95 1.84 -14.70
C ALA A 83 -7.44 2.31 -16.08
N LYS A 84 -6.48 3.24 -16.10
CA LYS A 84 -5.92 3.79 -17.34
C LYS A 84 -4.95 2.85 -18.05
N PHE A 85 -4.17 2.07 -17.29
CA PHE A 85 -3.12 1.19 -17.82
C PHE A 85 -3.37 -0.29 -17.44
N PRO A 86 -4.43 -0.93 -17.99
CA PRO A 86 -4.86 -2.26 -17.55
C PRO A 86 -3.85 -3.39 -17.82
N ARG A 87 -2.85 -3.17 -18.69
CA ARG A 87 -1.77 -4.13 -18.96
C ARG A 87 -0.59 -4.01 -17.99
N SER A 88 -0.54 -2.94 -17.21
CA SER A 88 0.56 -2.64 -16.28
C SER A 88 0.04 -2.54 -14.84
N LYS A 89 -1.02 -3.30 -14.52
CA LYS A 89 -1.66 -3.20 -13.21
C LYS A 89 -0.69 -3.56 -12.09
N VAL A 90 -0.70 -2.75 -11.05
CA VAL A 90 0.02 -2.97 -9.80
C VAL A 90 -1.01 -3.21 -8.70
N SER A 91 -0.72 -4.10 -7.76
CA SER A 91 -1.57 -4.27 -6.58
C SER A 91 -0.90 -3.63 -5.36
N MET A 92 -1.70 -3.14 -4.41
CA MET A 92 -1.16 -2.55 -3.18
C MET A 92 -0.20 -3.51 -2.46
N ILE A 93 -0.56 -4.80 -2.42
CA ILE A 93 0.28 -5.81 -1.78
C ILE A 93 1.60 -6.03 -2.53
N ASP A 94 1.63 -5.90 -3.86
CA ASP A 94 2.87 -6.03 -4.62
C ASP A 94 3.83 -4.87 -4.32
N THR A 95 3.33 -3.63 -4.28
CA THR A 95 4.13 -2.46 -3.87
C THR A 95 4.67 -2.64 -2.44
N PHE A 96 3.83 -3.06 -1.49
CA PHE A 96 4.27 -3.22 -0.09
C PHE A 96 5.35 -4.31 0.03
N ARG A 97 5.23 -5.40 -0.72
CA ARG A 97 6.23 -6.47 -0.75
C ARG A 97 7.54 -6.01 -1.39
N GLU A 98 7.48 -5.21 -2.44
CA GLU A 98 8.65 -4.63 -3.10
C GLU A 98 9.45 -3.74 -2.14
N PHE A 99 8.78 -2.86 -1.40
CA PHE A 99 9.46 -1.90 -0.53
C PHE A 99 9.84 -2.43 0.86
N PHE A 100 9.06 -3.37 1.43
CA PHE A 100 9.27 -3.84 2.80
C PHE A 100 9.73 -5.30 2.91
N GLY A 101 9.47 -6.11 1.88
CA GLY A 101 9.66 -7.55 1.93
C GLY A 101 8.61 -8.27 2.79
N ASP A 102 8.36 -9.54 2.47
CA ASP A 102 7.32 -10.37 3.10
C ASP A 102 7.46 -10.43 4.63
N LYS A 103 8.70 -10.50 5.17
CA LYS A 103 8.93 -10.68 6.61
C LYS A 103 8.53 -9.48 7.45
N ALA A 104 8.98 -8.29 7.06
CA ALA A 104 8.63 -7.07 7.78
C ALA A 104 7.14 -6.76 7.61
N LEU A 105 6.62 -6.96 6.40
CA LEU A 105 5.21 -6.79 6.09
C LEU A 105 4.31 -7.68 6.95
N VAL A 106 4.60 -8.98 7.07
CA VAL A 106 3.77 -9.87 7.92
C VAL A 106 3.80 -9.45 9.38
N LYS A 107 4.98 -9.10 9.91
CA LYS A 107 5.09 -8.62 11.30
C LYS A 107 4.21 -7.37 11.53
N MET A 108 4.26 -6.41 10.61
CA MET A 108 3.41 -5.23 10.66
C MET A 108 1.92 -5.58 10.57
N LEU A 109 1.52 -6.48 9.65
CA LEU A 109 0.12 -6.87 9.50
C LEU A 109 -0.42 -7.59 10.75
N VAL A 110 0.40 -8.42 11.40
CA VAL A 110 0.04 -9.04 12.68
C VAL A 110 -0.22 -7.98 13.74
N ALA A 111 0.67 -7.00 13.89
CA ALA A 111 0.49 -5.92 14.86
C ALA A 111 -0.73 -5.02 14.53
N ALA A 112 -0.90 -4.68 13.24
CA ALA A 112 -1.97 -3.81 12.77
C ALA A 112 -3.38 -4.43 12.92
N LYS A 113 -3.50 -5.77 13.01
CA LYS A 113 -4.77 -6.45 13.31
C LYS A 113 -5.23 -6.27 14.75
N GLU A 114 -4.33 -5.93 15.67
CA GLU A 114 -4.64 -5.69 17.08
C GLU A 114 -5.11 -4.25 17.34
N VAL A 115 -4.90 -3.34 16.38
CA VAL A 115 -5.31 -1.93 16.46
C VAL A 115 -6.61 -1.70 15.68
N ALA A 116 -7.65 -1.21 16.35
CA ALA A 116 -9.00 -1.10 15.78
C ALA A 116 -9.05 -0.28 14.48
N SER A 117 -8.30 0.82 14.37
CA SER A 117 -8.28 1.69 13.19
C SER A 117 -7.61 1.06 11.97
N THR A 118 -6.66 0.14 12.16
CA THR A 118 -5.92 -0.53 11.07
C THR A 118 -6.34 -1.97 10.82
N LYS A 119 -7.18 -2.54 11.69
CA LYS A 119 -7.56 -3.96 11.66
C LYS A 119 -8.13 -4.40 10.33
N LYS A 120 -9.07 -3.63 9.75
CA LYS A 120 -9.73 -4.01 8.50
C LYS A 120 -8.75 -4.06 7.33
N ILE A 121 -7.97 -3.00 7.14
CA ILE A 121 -6.98 -2.93 6.06
C ILE A 121 -5.87 -3.98 6.24
N ALA A 122 -5.47 -4.28 7.48
CA ALA A 122 -4.49 -5.32 7.76
C ALA A 122 -5.01 -6.72 7.39
N MET A 123 -6.28 -7.04 7.68
CA MET A 123 -6.91 -8.30 7.27
C MET A 123 -7.03 -8.43 5.74
N ASP A 124 -7.36 -7.34 5.06
CA ASP A 124 -7.47 -7.33 3.59
C ASP A 124 -6.10 -7.55 2.94
N LEU A 125 -5.07 -6.87 3.44
CA LEU A 125 -3.69 -7.04 2.96
C LEU A 125 -3.12 -8.43 3.27
N GLU A 126 -3.40 -9.01 4.44
CA GLU A 126 -3.04 -10.40 4.74
C GLU A 126 -3.69 -11.38 3.76
N THR A 127 -4.97 -11.14 3.42
CA THR A 127 -5.69 -11.93 2.42
C THR A 127 -5.05 -11.79 1.04
N SER A 128 -4.73 -10.56 0.61
CA SER A 128 -4.01 -10.32 -0.65
C SER A 128 -2.64 -10.99 -0.69
N LEU A 129 -1.91 -10.99 0.43
CA LEU A 129 -0.60 -11.63 0.56
C LEU A 129 -0.69 -13.15 0.42
N ILE A 130 -1.63 -13.77 1.14
CA ILE A 130 -1.92 -15.20 1.04
C ILE A 130 -2.28 -15.58 -0.40
N ASN A 131 -3.19 -14.83 -1.02
CA ASN A 131 -3.58 -15.05 -2.41
C ASN A 131 -2.38 -14.93 -3.36
N LYS A 132 -1.51 -13.93 -3.16
CA LYS A 132 -0.29 -13.78 -3.96
C LYS A 132 0.65 -14.97 -3.81
N TRP A 133 0.87 -15.47 -2.59
CA TRP A 133 1.69 -16.64 -2.36
C TRP A 133 1.10 -17.92 -2.96
N ILE A 134 -0.24 -18.09 -2.93
CA ILE A 134 -0.92 -19.20 -3.62
C ILE A 134 -0.71 -19.09 -5.13
N LEU A 135 -1.03 -17.95 -5.73
CA LEU A 135 -0.91 -17.73 -7.18
C LEU A 135 0.52 -17.94 -7.69
N THR A 136 1.52 -17.56 -6.89
CA THR A 136 2.95 -17.75 -7.19
C THR A 136 3.49 -19.12 -6.76
N LYS A 137 2.64 -20.01 -6.24
CA LYS A 137 2.99 -21.36 -5.79
C LYS A 137 4.18 -21.38 -4.81
N LYS A 138 4.29 -20.38 -3.94
CA LYS A 138 5.32 -20.41 -2.88
C LYS A 138 5.04 -21.60 -1.97
N THR A 139 6.01 -22.48 -1.74
CA THR A 139 5.75 -23.63 -0.85
C THR A 139 5.62 -23.17 0.60
N PRO A 140 4.90 -23.91 1.47
CA PRO A 140 4.85 -23.62 2.90
C PRO A 140 6.23 -23.48 3.54
N THR A 141 7.23 -24.23 3.08
CA THR A 141 8.63 -24.15 3.52
C THR A 141 9.30 -22.83 3.14
N ILE A 142 8.96 -22.23 1.99
CA ILE A 142 9.48 -20.91 1.60
C ILE A 142 8.77 -19.82 2.40
N VAL A 143 7.46 -19.93 2.57
CA VAL A 143 6.67 -18.98 3.36
C VAL A 143 7.16 -18.97 4.80
N SER A 144 7.36 -20.13 5.45
CA SER A 144 7.83 -20.19 6.83
C SER A 144 9.16 -19.47 7.07
N LYS A 145 10.10 -19.52 6.12
CA LYS A 145 11.38 -18.77 6.18
C LYS A 145 11.20 -17.25 6.13
N SER A 146 10.08 -16.80 5.57
CA SER A 146 9.72 -15.38 5.46
C SER A 146 8.92 -14.89 6.67
N LEU A 147 8.55 -15.75 7.61
CA LEU A 147 7.70 -15.39 8.75
C LEU A 147 8.50 -15.15 10.02
N GLY A 148 7.89 -14.43 10.97
CA GLY A 148 8.37 -14.36 12.35
C GLY A 148 8.08 -15.64 13.12
N THR A 149 8.57 -15.70 14.36
CA THR A 149 8.30 -16.81 15.29
C THR A 149 7.20 -16.49 16.30
N ASP A 150 6.52 -15.35 16.14
CA ASP A 150 5.39 -14.96 16.98
C ASP A 150 4.13 -15.79 16.68
N GLU A 151 3.17 -15.77 17.61
CA GLU A 151 1.94 -16.55 17.51
C GLU A 151 1.09 -16.16 16.28
N GLY A 152 1.08 -14.88 15.89
CA GLY A 152 0.36 -14.40 14.72
C GLY A 152 0.94 -14.98 13.44
N SER A 153 2.26 -14.93 13.29
CA SER A 153 3.00 -15.58 12.20
C SER A 153 2.74 -17.09 12.14
N ALA A 154 2.71 -17.78 13.29
CA ALA A 154 2.43 -19.21 13.36
C ALA A 154 1.00 -19.55 12.91
N LYS A 155 0.00 -18.76 13.35
CA LYS A 155 -1.41 -18.90 12.92
C LYS A 155 -1.54 -18.69 11.41
N LEU A 156 -0.90 -17.65 10.87
CA LEU A 156 -0.91 -17.36 9.43
C LEU A 156 -0.28 -18.50 8.63
N LEU A 157 0.88 -19.03 9.05
CA LEU A 157 1.53 -20.16 8.39
C LEU A 157 0.63 -21.40 8.34
N LYS A 158 -0.07 -21.71 9.45
CA LYS A 158 -0.98 -22.85 9.53
C LYS A 158 -2.16 -22.69 8.56
N SER A 159 -2.78 -21.51 8.53
CA SER A 159 -3.87 -21.20 7.59
C SER A 159 -3.39 -21.30 6.13
N TYR A 160 -2.22 -20.72 5.84
CA TYR A 160 -1.62 -20.78 4.51
C TYR A 160 -1.30 -22.21 4.06
N THR A 161 -0.71 -23.02 4.94
CA THR A 161 -0.34 -24.42 4.63
C THR A 161 -1.58 -25.25 4.31
N THR A 162 -2.64 -25.10 5.09
CA THR A 162 -3.93 -25.77 4.85
C THR A 162 -4.48 -25.39 3.48
N LEU A 163 -4.49 -24.09 3.15
CA LEU A 163 -4.98 -23.60 1.86
C LEU A 163 -4.13 -24.13 0.70
N TYR A 164 -2.80 -24.07 0.81
CA TYR A 164 -1.87 -24.55 -0.21
C TYR A 164 -2.07 -26.03 -0.52
N MET A 165 -2.18 -26.88 0.51
CA MET A 165 -2.42 -28.32 0.32
C MET A 165 -3.79 -28.59 -0.31
N LYS A 166 -4.82 -27.82 0.06
CA LYS A 166 -6.13 -27.93 -0.60
C LYS A 166 -6.07 -27.54 -2.09
N THR A 167 -5.25 -26.56 -2.45
CA THR A 167 -5.13 -26.08 -3.83
C THR A 167 -4.23 -26.98 -4.70
N TYR A 168 -3.17 -27.57 -4.13
CA TYR A 168 -2.11 -28.25 -4.93
C TYR A 168 -1.74 -29.66 -4.46
N GLY A 169 -2.24 -30.14 -3.33
CA GLY A 169 -1.81 -31.40 -2.70
C GLY A 169 -2.60 -32.64 -3.14
N GLY A 170 -3.17 -32.63 -4.34
CA GLY A 170 -3.77 -33.80 -4.97
C GLY A 170 -2.72 -34.79 -5.47
#